data_AF-A0A1F9CZA2-F1
#
_entry.id   AF-A0A1F9CZA2-F1
#
_cell.length_a   1.000
_cell.length_b   1.000
_cell.length_c   1.000
_cell.angle_alpha   90.00
_cell.angle_beta   90.00
_cell.angle_gamma   90.00
#
_symmetry.space_group_name_H-M   'P 1'
#
loop_
_entity.id
_entity.type
_entity.pdbx_description
1 polymer ?
#
loop_
_entity_poly.entity_id
_entity_poly.type
_entity_poly.pdbx_seq_one_letter_code
_entity_poly.pdbx_strand_id
1 'polypeptide(L)'
;MNLNDETIIDYLEELAEKFGVEIRYEAIKQEDDLPYVAGGLCLLRGKYVLIINSKASLRERINTLALALKHFDLGQIYVRPVLRELLDRIPEQIPFSNSFN
;
A
#
# COMPACT_ATOMS: atom_id res chain seq x y z
N MET A 1 -19.09 8.64 -11.62
CA MET A 1 -18.31 9.74 -11.03
C MET A 1 -16.87 9.29 -11.00
N ASN A 2 -15.94 10.08 -11.55
CA ASN A 2 -14.51 9.79 -11.44
C ASN A 2 -14.05 10.33 -10.08
N LEU A 3 -13.64 9.46 -9.17
CA LEU A 3 -13.02 9.89 -7.91
C LEU A 3 -11.62 10.41 -8.21
N ASN A 4 -11.21 11.49 -7.55
CA ASN A 4 -9.84 11.99 -7.69
C ASN A 4 -8.87 11.12 -6.87
N ASP A 5 -7.59 11.17 -7.24
CA ASP A 5 -6.56 10.35 -6.64
C ASP A 5 -6.38 10.61 -5.14
N GLU A 6 -6.58 11.85 -4.69
CA GLU A 6 -6.51 12.24 -3.28
C GLU A 6 -7.57 11.52 -2.45
N THR A 7 -8.82 11.51 -2.91
CA THR A 7 -9.91 10.79 -2.21
C THR A 7 -9.65 9.28 -2.17
N ILE A 8 -9.04 8.74 -3.23
CA ILE A 8 -8.68 7.32 -3.27
C ILE A 8 -7.61 7.02 -2.21
N ILE A 9 -6.61 7.89 -2.08
CA ILE A 9 -5.58 7.76 -1.04
C ILE A 9 -6.24 7.79 0.34
N ASP A 10 -7.06 8.79 0.64
CA ASP A 10 -7.74 8.90 1.94
C ASP A 10 -8.52 7.61 2.28
N TYR A 11 -9.26 7.06 1.31
CA TYR A 11 -10.02 5.83 1.52
C TYR A 11 -9.13 4.60 1.73
N LEU A 12 -7.99 4.52 1.05
CA LEU A 12 -7.04 3.43 1.24
C LEU A 12 -6.33 3.56 2.60
N GLU A 13 -6.01 4.77 3.04
CA GLU A 13 -5.44 5.02 4.37
C GLU A 13 -6.42 4.64 5.48
N GLU A 14 -7.68 5.08 5.40
CA GLU A 14 -8.76 4.65 6.30
C GLU A 14 -8.88 3.12 6.36
N LEU A 15 -8.69 2.44 5.22
CA LEU A 15 -8.77 0.99 5.15
C LEU A 15 -7.57 0.32 5.83
N ALA A 16 -6.37 0.86 5.64
CA ALA A 16 -5.14 0.36 6.26
C ALA A 16 -5.18 0.54 7.79
N GLU A 17 -5.71 1.65 8.29
CA GLU A 17 -5.93 1.88 9.72
C GLU A 17 -6.86 0.83 10.34
N LYS A 18 -7.92 0.41 9.63
CA LYS A 18 -8.81 -0.67 10.11
C LYS A 18 -8.12 -2.02 10.26
N PHE A 19 -7.04 -2.25 9.52
CA PHE A 19 -6.17 -3.42 9.67
C PHE A 19 -5.06 -3.23 10.71
N GLY A 20 -5.03 -2.08 11.39
CA GLY A 20 -4.00 -1.74 12.38
C GLY A 20 -2.63 -1.46 11.76
N VAL A 21 -2.60 -1.07 10.48
CA VAL A 21 -1.37 -0.68 9.78
C VAL A 21 -1.04 0.77 10.10
N GLU A 22 0.16 1.02 10.60
CA GLU A 22 0.69 2.38 10.77
C GLU A 22 1.23 2.88 9.42
N ILE A 23 0.81 4.07 8.98
CA ILE A 23 1.28 4.65 7.71
C ILE A 23 2.31 5.74 8.00
N ARG A 24 3.47 5.66 7.34
CA ARG A 24 4.57 6.61 7.52
C ARG A 24 5.02 7.16 6.18
N TYR A 25 4.92 8.48 6.03
CA TYR A 25 5.47 9.19 4.89
C TYR A 25 6.91 9.60 5.18
N GLU A 26 7.88 8.99 4.50
CA GLU A 26 9.30 9.21 4.77
C GLU A 26 10.07 9.47 3.46
N ALA A 27 11.12 10.29 3.54
CA ALA A 27 12.00 10.46 2.40
C ALA A 27 12.91 9.22 2.28
N ILE A 28 12.62 8.37 1.30
CA ILE A 28 13.47 7.21 1.00
C ILE A 28 14.66 7.69 0.18
N LYS A 29 15.85 7.67 0.78
CA LYS A 29 17.11 7.95 0.10
C LYS A 29 17.56 6.68 -0.62
N GLN A 30 17.83 6.81 -1.91
CA GLN A 30 18.20 5.71 -2.79
C GLN A 30 19.39 6.20 -3.61
N GLU A 31 20.34 5.31 -3.87
CA GLU A 31 21.42 5.58 -4.81
C GLU A 31 20.87 5.59 -6.23
N ASP A 32 21.43 6.42 -7.12
CA ASP A 32 20.92 6.62 -8.47
C ASP A 32 20.98 5.34 -9.33
N ASP A 33 21.83 4.38 -8.96
CA ASP A 33 21.98 3.08 -9.64
C ASP A 33 20.94 2.04 -9.19
N LEU A 34 20.12 2.35 -8.17
CA LEU A 34 19.08 1.46 -7.67
C LEU A 34 17.70 1.80 -8.27
N PRO A 35 16.84 0.80 -8.51
CA PRO A 35 15.47 1.06 -8.94
C PRO A 35 14.71 1.91 -7.93
N TYR A 36 13.92 2.86 -8.42
CA TYR A 36 13.08 3.70 -7.57
C TYR A 36 12.07 2.87 -6.77
N VAL A 37 12.11 3.02 -5.45
CA VAL A 37 11.14 2.48 -4.51
C VAL A 37 10.17 3.57 -4.06
N ALA A 38 8.88 3.35 -4.37
CA ALA A 38 7.77 4.20 -3.93
C ALA A 38 7.38 3.95 -2.46
N GLY A 39 7.72 2.79 -1.92
CA GLY A 39 7.40 2.38 -0.55
C GLY A 39 7.24 0.88 -0.42
N GLY A 40 6.73 0.44 0.74
CA GLY A 40 6.48 -0.97 1.01
C GLY A 40 5.90 -1.24 2.39
N LEU A 41 5.27 -2.41 2.54
CA LEU A 41 4.74 -2.91 3.81
C LEU A 41 5.86 -3.64 4.58
N CYS A 42 6.02 -3.30 5.86
CA CYS A 42 7.01 -3.88 6.74
C CYS A 42 6.36 -4.35 8.05
N LEU A 43 6.93 -5.38 8.68
CA LEU A 43 6.57 -5.79 10.04
C LEU A 43 7.64 -5.33 11.02
N LEU A 44 7.36 -4.27 11.77
CA LEU A 44 8.28 -3.70 12.75
C LEU A 44 7.80 -4.04 14.16
N ARG A 45 8.57 -4.86 14.89
CA ARG A 45 8.28 -5.25 16.27
C ARG A 45 6.84 -5.80 16.45
N GLY A 46 6.39 -6.61 15.49
CA GLY A 46 5.06 -7.20 15.49
C GLY A 46 3.92 -6.27 15.06
N LYS A 47 4.22 -5.05 14.59
CA LYS A 47 3.24 -4.13 14.03
C LYS A 47 3.46 -3.94 12.54
N TYR A 48 2.39 -3.95 11.76
CA TYR A 48 2.46 -3.62 10.35
C TYR A 48 2.67 -2.11 10.18
N VAL A 49 3.69 -1.74 9.41
CA VAL A 49 4.03 -0.35 9.09
C VAL A 49 4.17 -0.25 7.58
N LEU A 50 3.34 0.60 6.96
CA LEU A 50 3.42 0.93 5.55
C LEU A 50 4.23 2.22 5.38
N ILE A 51 5.42 2.08 4.79
CA ILE A 51 6.28 3.22 4.49
C ILE A 51 5.99 3.66 3.05
N ILE A 52 5.69 4.94 2.87
CA ILE A 52 5.46 5.55 1.56
C ILE A 52 6.50 6.66 1.37
N ASN A 53 7.15 6.67 0.21
CA ASN A 53 8.10 7.72 -0.13
C ASN A 53 7.36 9.06 -0.19
N SER A 54 7.78 10.04 0.61
CA SER A 54 7.16 11.37 0.62
C SER A 54 7.20 12.06 -0.75
N LYS A 55 8.15 11.67 -1.61
CA LYS A 55 8.29 12.14 -2.99
C LYS A 55 7.47 11.34 -4.01
N ALA A 56 6.78 10.29 -3.61
CA ALA A 56 5.93 9.51 -4.50
C ALA A 56 4.77 10.37 -5.03
N SER A 57 4.52 10.28 -6.34
CA SER A 57 3.33 10.81 -6.99
C SER A 57 2.05 10.15 -6.45
N LEU A 58 0.89 10.79 -6.63
CA LEU A 58 -0.39 10.27 -6.14
C LEU A 58 -0.65 8.84 -6.63
N ARG A 59 -0.38 8.56 -7.91
CA ARG A 59 -0.54 7.22 -8.49
C ARG A 59 0.39 6.18 -7.86
N GLU A 60 1.63 6.54 -7.56
CA GLU A 60 2.58 5.65 -6.88
C GLU A 60 2.14 5.37 -5.44
N ARG A 61 1.59 6.36 -4.74
CA ARG A 61 1.01 6.19 -3.39
C ARG A 61 -0.19 5.24 -3.43
N ILE A 62 -1.13 5.47 -4.36
CA ILE A 62 -2.29 4.58 -4.57
C ILE A 62 -1.84 3.15 -4.80
N ASN A 63 -0.89 2.93 -5.71
CA ASN A 63 -0.36 1.60 -5.98
C ASN A 63 0.29 0.98 -4.73
N THR A 64 1.10 1.73 -3.99
CA THR A 64 1.80 1.25 -2.79
C THR A 64 0.79 0.85 -1.70
N LEU A 65 -0.20 1.70 -1.43
CA LEU A 65 -1.29 1.44 -0.50
C LEU A 65 -2.10 0.21 -0.89
N ALA A 66 -2.54 0.16 -2.15
CA ALA A 66 -3.33 -0.95 -2.67
C ALA A 66 -2.56 -2.27 -2.60
N LEU A 67 -1.29 -2.28 -3.01
CA LEU A 67 -0.42 -3.45 -2.93
C LEU A 67 -0.22 -3.94 -1.49
N ALA A 68 -0.05 -3.02 -0.53
CA ALA A 68 0.04 -3.37 0.89
C ALA A 68 -1.28 -3.97 1.40
N LEU A 69 -2.41 -3.36 1.07
CA LEU A 69 -3.74 -3.80 1.52
C LEU A 69 -4.13 -5.19 1.01
N LYS A 70 -3.61 -5.61 -0.15
CA LYS A 70 -3.81 -6.98 -0.67
C LYS A 70 -3.17 -8.07 0.19
N HIS A 71 -2.29 -7.74 1.13
CA HIS A 71 -1.74 -8.70 2.10
C HIS A 71 -2.73 -9.08 3.20
N PHE A 72 -3.81 -8.31 3.35
CA PHE A 72 -4.80 -8.52 4.41
C PHE A 72 -6.06 -9.18 3.86
N ASP A 73 -6.77 -9.88 4.74
CA ASP A 73 -8.05 -10.49 4.39
C ASP A 73 -9.16 -9.43 4.32
N LEU A 74 -9.36 -8.88 3.13
CA LEU A 74 -10.39 -7.90 2.79
C LEU A 74 -11.83 -8.45 2.89
N GLY A 75 -12.01 -9.74 3.15
CA GLY A 75 -13.30 -10.37 3.40
C GLY A 75 -13.82 -10.13 4.81
N GLN A 76 -12.95 -9.83 5.77
CA GLN A 76 -13.31 -9.70 7.19
C GLN A 76 -13.83 -8.31 7.57
N ILE A 77 -13.70 -7.31 6.69
CA ILE A 77 -14.18 -5.96 6.94
C ILE A 77 -14.97 -5.40 5.77
N TYR A 78 -15.81 -4.41 6.05
CA TYR A 78 -16.50 -3.68 4.99
C TYR A 78 -15.50 -2.82 4.20
N VAL A 79 -15.37 -3.12 2.91
CA VAL A 79 -14.60 -2.35 1.92
C VAL A 79 -15.57 -1.66 0.96
N ARG A 80 -15.37 -0.35 0.75
CA ARG A 80 -16.20 0.44 -0.18
C ARG A 80 -16.15 -0.20 -1.59
N PRO A 81 -17.27 -0.29 -2.33
CA PRO A 81 -17.28 -0.92 -3.66
C PRO A 81 -16.23 -0.38 -4.62
N VAL A 82 -16.04 0.94 -4.63
CA VAL A 82 -15.03 1.60 -5.48
C VAL A 82 -13.59 1.20 -5.14
N LEU A 83 -13.29 0.99 -3.86
CA LEU A 83 -11.98 0.48 -3.46
C LEU A 83 -11.81 -0.98 -3.87
N ARG A 84 -12.87 -1.78 -3.75
CA ARG A 84 -12.83 -3.19 -4.15
C ARG A 84 -12.53 -3.31 -5.65
N GLU A 85 -13.25 -2.56 -6.48
CA GLU A 85 -12.98 -2.51 -7.92
C GLU A 85 -11.55 -2.05 -8.25
N LEU A 86 -10.99 -1.12 -7.47
CA LEU A 86 -9.61 -0.66 -7.64
C LEU A 86 -8.61 -1.76 -7.25
N LEU A 87 -8.80 -2.41 -6.11
CA LEU A 87 -7.91 -3.45 -5.59
C LEU A 87 -7.94 -4.70 -6.48
N ASP A 88 -9.10 -5.04 -7.05
CA ASP A 88 -9.27 -6.17 -7.99
C ASP A 88 -8.52 -5.95 -9.32
N ARG A 89 -8.29 -4.69 -9.72
CA ARG A 89 -7.51 -4.34 -10.92
C ARG A 89 -6.00 -4.39 -10.70
N ILE A 90 -5.54 -4.35 -9.45
CA ILE A 90 -4.13 -4.49 -9.13
C ILE A 90 -3.79 -5.98 -9.25
N PRO A 91 -2.78 -6.37 -10.06
CA PRO A 91 -2.40 -7.77 -10.17
C PRO A 91 -2.07 -8.37 -8.80
N GLU A 92 -2.39 -9.65 -8.61
CA GLU A 92 -1.92 -10.42 -7.45
C GLU A 92 -0.40 -10.32 -7.37
N GLN A 93 0.14 -10.08 -6.17
CA GLN A 93 1.57 -10.17 -5.99
C GLN A 93 1.99 -11.63 -6.16
N ILE A 94 3.12 -11.86 -6.83
CA ILE A 94 3.83 -13.13 -6.69
C ILE A 94 4.18 -13.20 -5.19
N PRO A 95 3.74 -14.24 -4.44
CA PRO A 95 4.11 -14.37 -3.04
C PRO A 95 5.62 -14.24 -2.95
N PHE A 96 6.11 -13.44 -2.01
CA PHE A 96 7.54 -13.38 -1.71
C PHE A 96 7.97 -14.82 -1.36
N SER A 97 8.47 -15.57 -2.34
CA SER A 97 8.99 -16.91 -2.10
C SER A 97 10.11 -16.70 -1.11
N ASN A 98 9.93 -17.25 0.09
CA ASN A 98 10.87 -17.16 1.19
C ASN A 98 12.18 -17.85 0.75
N SER A 99 13.03 -17.13 0.00
CA SER A 99 14.36 -17.57 -0.39
C SER A 99 15.34 -17.21 0.73
N PHE A 100 15.08 -17.82 1.88
CA PHE A 100 16.05 -18.01 2.96
C PHE A 100 16.02 -19.51 3.30
N ASN A 101 16.50 -20.33 2.38
CA ASN A 101 16.99 -21.69 2.64
C ASN A 101 18.24 -21.89 1.80
#